data_AF-A0AAD5JMW2-F1
#
_entry.id   AF-A0AAD5JMW2-F1
#
_cell.length_a   1.000
_cell.length_b   1.000
_cell.length_c   1.000
_cell.angle_alpha   90.00
_cell.angle_beta   90.00
_cell.angle_gamma   90.00
#
_symmetry.space_group_name_H-M   'P 1'
#
loop_
_entity.id
_entity.type
_entity.pdbx_description
1 polymer ?
#
loop_
_entity_poly.entity_id
_entity_poly.type
_entity_poly.pdbx_seq_one_letter_code
_entity_poly.pdbx_strand_id
1 'polypeptide(L)'
;MAKYALEKLVELDSSDRSAHPMLKQVFLMLGKWDNASRMGVPNEIMRTNSSWIEIRNKVYEFVSNQNTTNEVSDKLAEINEKMEETGYIFNRSELLPMIEEEEYGGVRLHHTEMKAVAFGLISSPHGMPIRVVKSVRMCGYCHYACKLMSTFIDREIVIKDPCIFHHFRDGKCSCRDAW
;
A
#
# COMPACT_ATOMS: atom_id res chain seq x y z
N MET A 1 3.67 10.81 -20.98
CA MET A 1 2.99 10.37 -22.22
C MET A 1 1.57 9.87 -22.00
N ALA A 2 1.32 8.90 -21.10
CA ALA A 2 -0.01 8.29 -20.93
C ALA A 2 -1.14 9.31 -20.63
N LYS A 3 -0.90 10.28 -19.75
CA LYS A 3 -1.82 11.39 -19.46
C LYS A 3 -2.25 12.14 -20.73
N TYR A 4 -1.27 12.58 -21.52
CA TYR A 4 -1.52 13.36 -22.74
C TYR A 4 -2.30 12.56 -23.78
N ALA A 5 -1.95 11.28 -23.97
CA ALA A 5 -2.66 10.40 -24.89
C ALA A 5 -4.12 10.21 -24.47
N LEU A 6 -4.39 9.98 -23.18
CA LEU A 6 -5.74 9.79 -22.65
C LEU A 6 -6.56 11.09 -22.65
N GLU A 7 -5.95 12.25 -22.39
CA GLU A 7 -6.62 13.55 -22.52
C GLU A 7 -7.03 13.80 -23.98
N LYS A 8 -6.15 13.51 -24.95
CA LYS A 8 -6.49 13.59 -26.37
C LYS A 8 -7.55 12.58 -26.79
N LEU A 9 -7.53 11.37 -26.25
CA LEU A 9 -8.53 10.36 -26.52
C LEU A 9 -9.92 10.81 -26.05
N VAL A 10 -10.00 11.38 -24.85
CA VAL A 10 -11.24 11.94 -24.28
C VAL A 10 -11.73 13.17 -25.05
N GLU A 11 -10.82 14.02 -25.53
CA GLU A 11 -11.16 15.16 -26.41
C GLU A 11 -11.71 14.69 -27.78
N LEU A 12 -11.18 13.60 -28.32
CA LEU A 12 -11.54 13.06 -29.64
C LEU A 12 -12.82 12.22 -29.61
N ASP A 13 -13.00 11.39 -28.59
CA ASP A 13 -14.19 10.56 -28.39
C ASP A 13 -14.58 10.51 -26.92
N SER A 14 -15.52 11.38 -26.54
CA SER A 14 -16.07 11.45 -25.19
C SER A 14 -16.98 10.27 -24.84
N SER A 15 -17.34 9.43 -25.81
CA SER A 15 -18.17 8.23 -25.62
C SER A 15 -17.35 6.97 -25.34
N ASP A 16 -16.01 7.04 -25.47
CA ASP A 16 -15.11 5.94 -25.14
C ASP A 16 -15.19 5.61 -23.65
N ARG A 17 -15.85 4.49 -23.35
CA ARG A 17 -16.10 4.01 -21.99
C ARG A 17 -14.83 3.55 -21.27
N SER A 18 -13.72 3.35 -21.98
CA SER A 18 -12.43 2.91 -21.44
C SER A 18 -11.48 4.08 -21.14
N ALA A 19 -11.54 5.14 -21.95
CA ALA A 19 -10.69 6.32 -21.83
C ALA A 19 -10.88 7.06 -20.50
N HIS A 20 -12.13 7.26 -20.08
CA HIS A 20 -12.48 7.98 -18.86
C HIS A 20 -12.00 7.30 -17.57
N PRO A 21 -12.25 6.00 -17.33
CA PRO A 21 -11.70 5.29 -16.17
C PRO A 21 -10.17 5.29 -16.12
N MET A 22 -9.50 5.11 -17.27
CA MET A 22 -8.05 5.13 -17.35
C MET A 22 -7.46 6.51 -17.03
N LEU A 23 -8.07 7.58 -17.56
CA LEU A 23 -7.62 8.95 -17.29
C LEU A 23 -7.81 9.32 -15.81
N LYS A 24 -8.93 8.90 -15.19
CA LYS A 24 -9.14 9.02 -13.73
C LYS A 24 -8.01 8.35 -12.96
N GLN A 25 -7.67 7.11 -13.32
CA GLN A 25 -6.60 6.37 -12.67
C GLN A 25 -5.23 7.04 -12.84
N VAL A 26 -4.95 7.64 -14.00
CA VAL A 26 -3.72 8.44 -14.21
C VAL A 26 -3.70 9.69 -13.35
N PHE A 27 -4.82 10.41 -13.20
CA PHE A 27 -4.88 11.55 -12.29
C PHE A 27 -4.64 11.15 -10.83
N LEU A 28 -5.18 10.02 -10.38
CA LEU A 28 -4.93 9.45 -9.06
C LEU A 28 -3.45 9.09 -8.86
N MET A 29 -2.83 8.40 -9.84
CA MET A 29 -1.41 8.02 -9.78
C MET A 29 -0.46 9.23 -9.75
N LEU A 30 -0.84 10.32 -10.41
CA LEU A 30 -0.04 11.55 -10.47
C LEU A 30 -0.33 12.54 -9.33
N GLY A 31 -1.20 12.19 -8.38
CA GLY A 31 -1.60 13.07 -7.28
C GLY A 31 -2.36 14.33 -7.72
N LYS A 32 -3.00 14.30 -8.90
CA LYS A 32 -3.78 15.42 -9.45
C LYS A 32 -5.25 15.29 -9.05
N TRP A 33 -5.50 15.46 -7.76
CA TRP A 33 -6.78 15.16 -7.12
C TRP A 33 -7.93 16.00 -7.68
N ASP A 34 -7.75 17.31 -7.87
CA ASP A 34 -8.79 18.18 -8.43
C ASP A 34 -9.29 17.71 -9.81
N ASN A 35 -8.39 17.14 -10.62
CA ASN A 35 -8.74 16.60 -11.91
C ASN A 35 -9.55 15.29 -11.80
N ALA A 36 -9.24 14.41 -10.84
CA ALA A 36 -10.02 13.19 -10.61
C ALA A 36 -11.42 13.51 -10.06
N SER A 37 -11.54 14.52 -9.19
CA SER A 37 -12.82 14.98 -8.60
C SER A 37 -13.76 15.51 -9.68
N ARG A 38 -13.24 16.34 -10.59
CA ARG A 38 -13.99 16.89 -11.73
C ARG A 38 -14.51 15.82 -12.67
N MET A 39 -13.96 14.61 -12.63
CA MET A 39 -14.42 13.46 -13.41
C MET A 39 -15.42 12.58 -12.62
N GLY A 40 -15.93 13.04 -11.48
CA GLY A 40 -16.95 12.34 -10.71
C GLY A 40 -16.41 11.19 -9.84
N VAL A 41 -15.11 11.20 -9.53
CA VAL A 41 -14.60 10.35 -8.45
C VAL A 41 -14.96 11.05 -7.13
N PRO A 42 -15.67 10.40 -6.19
CA PRO A 42 -16.00 11.03 -4.92
C PRO A 42 -14.74 11.44 -4.17
N ASN A 43 -14.70 12.67 -3.66
CA ASN A 43 -13.57 13.18 -2.89
C ASN A 43 -13.23 12.29 -1.68
N GLU A 44 -14.21 11.61 -1.09
CA GLU A 44 -13.99 10.65 0.01
C GLU A 44 -13.24 9.39 -0.43
N ILE A 45 -13.49 8.89 -1.64
CA ILE A 45 -12.77 7.76 -2.25
C ILE A 45 -11.37 8.20 -2.73
N MET A 46 -11.23 9.48 -3.11
CA MET A 46 -9.96 10.05 -3.58
C MET A 46 -8.98 10.46 -2.49
N ARG A 47 -9.49 10.83 -1.31
CA ARG A 47 -8.68 11.32 -0.17
C ARG A 47 -8.32 10.22 0.82
N THR A 48 -8.86 9.02 0.64
CA THR A 48 -8.63 7.91 1.55
C THR A 48 -7.53 7.03 0.98
N ASN A 49 -6.32 7.18 1.51
CA ASN A 49 -5.29 6.16 1.39
C ASN A 49 -5.89 4.85 1.94
N SER A 50 -6.25 3.94 1.05
CA SER A 50 -6.80 2.63 1.41
C SER A 50 -5.98 1.47 0.87
N SER A 51 -6.04 0.36 1.58
CA SER A 51 -5.51 -0.93 1.17
C SER A 51 -6.56 -2.00 1.45
N TRP A 52 -6.62 -3.04 0.63
CA TRP A 52 -7.56 -4.13 0.82
C TRP A 52 -6.95 -5.49 0.56
N ILE A 53 -7.56 -6.50 1.17
CA ILE A 53 -7.19 -7.91 1.05
C ILE A 53 -8.45 -8.74 0.80
N GLU A 54 -8.33 -9.75 -0.04
CA GLU A 54 -9.40 -10.71 -0.31
C GLU A 54 -9.09 -12.03 0.38
N ILE A 55 -10.00 -12.48 1.25
CA ILE A 55 -9.90 -13.77 1.96
C ILE A 55 -11.23 -14.48 1.85
N ARG A 56 -11.22 -15.72 1.34
CA ARG A 56 -12.44 -16.55 1.19
C ARG A 56 -13.56 -15.80 0.45
N ASN A 57 -13.24 -15.17 -0.67
CA ASN A 57 -14.15 -14.37 -1.52
C ASN A 57 -14.79 -13.17 -0.82
N LYS A 58 -14.20 -12.69 0.28
CA LYS A 58 -14.63 -11.47 0.97
C LYS A 58 -13.50 -10.45 0.98
N VAL A 59 -13.83 -9.23 0.58
CA VAL A 59 -12.91 -8.09 0.59
C VAL A 59 -12.96 -7.39 1.94
N TYR A 60 -11.80 -7.12 2.49
CA TYR A 60 -11.60 -6.36 3.72
C TYR A 60 -10.75 -5.14 3.40
N GLU A 61 -11.32 -3.95 3.62
CA GLU A 61 -10.69 -2.67 3.32
C GLU A 61 -10.22 -1.96 4.59
N PHE A 62 -9.06 -1.32 4.50
CA PHE A 62 -8.41 -0.56 5.56
C PHE A 62 -8.14 0.85 5.06
N VAL A 63 -8.58 1.85 5.81
CA VAL A 63 -8.47 3.27 5.44
C VAL A 63 -7.61 4.02 6.48
N SER A 64 -6.77 4.97 6.04
CA SER A 64 -5.79 5.65 6.90
C SER A 64 -6.38 6.30 8.16
N ASN A 65 -7.59 6.85 8.07
CA ASN A 65 -8.26 7.55 9.18
C ASN A 65 -9.23 6.66 9.96
N GLN A 66 -9.19 5.35 9.76
CA GLN A 66 -10.03 4.40 10.48
C GLN A 66 -9.21 3.62 11.51
N ASN A 67 -9.77 3.54 12.71
CA ASN A 67 -9.26 2.69 13.78
C ASN A 67 -9.39 1.23 13.36
N THR A 68 -8.35 0.46 13.68
CA THR A 68 -8.35 -1.00 13.50
C THR A 68 -8.98 -1.71 14.68
N THR A 69 -9.31 -2.98 14.50
CA THR A 69 -9.71 -3.84 15.61
C THR A 69 -8.51 -4.07 16.54
N ASN A 70 -8.78 -4.37 17.81
CA ASN A 70 -7.72 -4.68 18.79
C ASN A 70 -6.82 -5.81 18.28
N GLU A 71 -7.39 -6.85 17.68
CA GLU A 71 -6.64 -7.99 17.12
C GLU A 71 -5.60 -7.57 16.07
N VAL A 72 -5.95 -6.64 15.18
CA VAL A 72 -5.02 -6.13 14.17
C VAL A 72 -3.94 -5.27 14.82
N SER A 73 -4.30 -4.44 15.79
CA SER A 73 -3.34 -3.62 16.54
C SER A 73 -2.34 -4.49 17.33
N ASP A 74 -2.82 -5.53 18.01
CA ASP A 74 -1.98 -6.48 18.76
C ASP A 74 -1.04 -7.24 17.82
N LYS A 75 -1.53 -7.63 16.63
CA LYS A 75 -0.69 -8.29 15.63
C LYS A 75 0.39 -7.37 15.08
N LEU A 76 0.08 -6.08 14.87
CA LEU A 76 1.08 -5.09 14.46
C LEU A 76 2.14 -4.90 15.55
N ALA A 77 1.77 -4.91 16.83
CA ALA A 77 2.71 -4.86 17.93
C ALA A 77 3.65 -6.09 17.95
N GLU A 78 3.10 -7.31 17.78
CA GLU A 78 3.90 -8.54 17.68
C GLU A 78 4.90 -8.49 16.49
N ILE A 79 4.46 -7.96 15.35
CA ILE A 79 5.33 -7.79 14.18
C ILE A 79 6.45 -6.79 14.50
N ASN A 80 6.13 -5.68 15.16
CA ASN A 80 7.11 -4.67 15.53
C ASN A 80 8.18 -5.24 16.46
N GLU A 81 7.77 -5.98 17.50
CA GLU A 81 8.67 -6.64 18.45
C GLU A 81 9.62 -7.61 17.73
N LYS A 82 9.07 -8.48 16.85
CA LYS A 82 9.89 -9.39 16.03
C LYS A 82 10.86 -8.67 15.11
N MET A 83 10.44 -7.55 14.52
CA MET A 83 11.35 -6.74 13.70
C MET A 83 12.51 -6.23 14.57
N GLU A 84 12.24 -5.67 15.74
CA GLU A 84 13.26 -5.19 16.68
C GLU A 84 14.25 -6.30 17.08
N GLU A 85 13.77 -7.52 17.35
CA GLU A 85 14.61 -8.69 17.68
C GLU A 85 15.56 -9.11 16.56
N THR A 86 15.17 -8.95 15.29
CA THR A 86 16.02 -9.28 14.13
C THR A 86 17.19 -8.32 13.92
N GLY A 87 17.44 -7.42 14.86
CA GLY A 87 18.47 -6.39 14.76
C GLY A 87 18.05 -5.27 13.83
N TYR A 88 16.73 -4.99 13.75
CA TYR A 88 16.21 -3.82 13.06
C TYR A 88 16.72 -2.54 13.72
N ILE A 89 17.89 -2.12 13.27
CA ILE A 89 18.43 -0.79 13.49
C ILE A 89 18.09 -0.03 12.22
N PHE A 90 16.95 0.66 12.20
CA PHE A 90 16.64 1.60 11.14
C PHE A 90 17.77 2.63 11.11
N ASN A 91 18.65 2.57 10.10
CA ASN A 91 19.73 3.53 9.98
C ASN A 91 19.07 4.87 9.65
N ARG A 92 18.91 5.66 10.72
CA ARG A 92 18.12 6.89 10.83
C ARG A 92 18.46 7.92 9.75
N SER A 93 19.66 7.82 9.17
CA SER A 93 20.24 8.81 8.27
C SER A 93 19.99 8.58 6.78
N GLU A 94 19.68 7.37 6.31
CA GLU A 94 19.67 7.07 4.87
C GLU A 94 18.34 7.39 4.16
N LEU A 95 17.27 7.69 4.91
CA LEU A 95 15.95 8.07 4.39
C LEU A 95 15.52 9.50 4.74
N LEU A 96 16.45 10.30 5.30
CA LEU A 96 16.19 11.61 5.92
C LEU A 96 15.70 12.76 5.03
N PRO A 97 15.73 12.78 3.68
CA PRO A 97 15.32 14.01 3.00
C PRO A 97 13.81 14.27 2.90
N MET A 98 12.90 13.41 3.37
CA MET A 98 11.49 13.47 2.94
C MET A 98 10.39 13.41 4.01
N ILE A 99 10.67 13.25 5.31
CA ILE A 99 9.58 13.04 6.30
C ILE A 99 9.93 13.69 7.65
N GLU A 100 9.04 14.56 8.13
CA GLU A 100 9.14 15.32 9.40
C GLU A 100 9.33 14.41 10.63
N GLU A 101 10.02 14.95 11.63
CA GLU A 101 10.68 14.25 12.74
C GLU A 101 9.75 13.68 13.83
N GLU A 102 8.44 13.89 13.76
CA GLU A 102 7.52 13.67 14.90
C GLU A 102 6.91 12.25 15.02
N GLU A 103 7.20 11.32 14.10
CA GLU A 103 6.67 9.94 14.13
C GLU A 103 7.76 8.88 14.38
N TYR A 104 8.35 8.87 15.58
CA TYR A 104 9.40 7.92 15.95
C TYR A 104 8.89 6.85 16.94
N GLY A 105 8.66 5.64 16.43
CA GLY A 105 8.37 4.42 17.20
C GLY A 105 6.89 4.04 17.20
N GLY A 106 6.51 2.97 16.49
CA GLY A 106 5.15 2.42 16.45
C GLY A 106 4.22 2.98 15.37
N VAL A 107 4.25 4.29 15.09
CA VAL A 107 3.24 4.96 14.23
C VAL A 107 3.21 4.47 12.77
N ARG A 108 4.34 3.97 12.24
CA ARG A 108 4.48 3.66 10.79
C ARG A 108 3.93 2.30 10.36
N LEU A 109 3.72 1.37 11.30
CA LEU A 109 2.98 0.13 11.04
C LEU A 109 1.46 0.35 10.96
N HIS A 110 0.97 1.57 11.17
CA HIS A 110 -0.46 1.90 11.03
C HIS A 110 -0.86 2.31 9.61
N HIS A 111 0.08 2.32 8.66
CA HIS A 111 -0.27 2.42 7.25
C HIS A 111 -1.23 1.31 6.82
N THR A 112 -2.12 1.63 5.88
CA THR A 112 -3.22 0.72 5.53
C THR A 112 -2.75 -0.60 4.96
N GLU A 113 -1.62 -0.63 4.26
CA GLU A 113 -1.03 -1.87 3.77
C GLU A 113 -0.57 -2.78 4.91
N MET A 114 -0.02 -2.21 5.97
CA MET A 114 0.47 -2.97 7.12
C MET A 114 -0.71 -3.51 7.93
N LYS A 115 -1.77 -2.70 8.10
CA LYS A 115 -3.04 -3.16 8.68
C LYS A 115 -3.63 -4.35 7.89
N ALA A 116 -3.63 -4.26 6.56
CA ALA A 116 -4.11 -5.32 5.68
C ALA A 116 -3.23 -6.59 5.77
N VAL A 117 -1.90 -6.44 5.83
CA VAL A 117 -0.97 -7.56 6.01
C VAL A 117 -1.21 -8.24 7.37
N ALA A 118 -1.30 -7.48 8.45
CA ALA A 118 -1.57 -8.00 9.79
C ALA A 118 -2.91 -8.77 9.84
N PHE A 119 -3.97 -8.19 9.28
CA PHE A 119 -5.25 -8.87 9.15
C PHE A 119 -5.15 -10.17 8.33
N GLY A 120 -4.39 -10.16 7.24
CA GLY A 120 -4.09 -11.33 6.44
C GLY A 120 -3.42 -12.44 7.24
N LEU A 121 -2.44 -12.10 8.09
CA LEU A 121 -1.76 -13.06 8.94
C LEU A 121 -2.68 -13.70 9.99
N ILE A 122 -3.63 -12.95 10.52
CA ILE A 122 -4.64 -13.43 11.47
C ILE A 122 -5.66 -14.34 10.77
N SER A 123 -6.15 -13.91 9.62
CA SER A 123 -7.37 -14.45 9.01
C SER A 123 -7.12 -15.53 7.95
N SER A 124 -5.87 -15.78 7.55
CA SER A 124 -5.51 -16.78 6.54
C SER A 124 -4.69 -17.95 7.12
N PRO A 125 -4.86 -19.18 6.57
CA PRO A 125 -4.11 -20.35 7.02
C PRO A 125 -2.59 -20.15 7.00
N HIS A 126 -1.87 -20.82 7.92
CA HIS A 126 -0.41 -20.83 7.93
C HIS A 126 0.18 -21.28 6.59
N GLY A 127 1.27 -20.62 6.18
CA GLY A 127 1.96 -20.86 4.91
C GLY A 127 1.29 -20.26 3.66
N MET A 128 0.06 -19.73 3.75
CA MET A 128 -0.56 -19.07 2.59
C MET A 128 0.02 -17.66 2.33
N PRO A 129 0.30 -17.30 1.07
CA PRO A 129 0.76 -15.96 0.73
C PRO A 129 -0.27 -14.88 1.08
N ILE A 130 0.22 -13.75 1.58
CA ILE A 130 -0.61 -12.57 1.89
C ILE A 130 -0.64 -11.68 0.65
N ARG A 131 -1.84 -11.37 0.14
CA ARG A 131 -2.03 -10.54 -1.07
C ARG A 131 -2.80 -9.28 -0.74
N VAL A 132 -2.15 -8.13 -0.85
CA VAL A 132 -2.75 -6.82 -0.57
C VAL A 132 -2.73 -5.97 -1.82
N VAL A 133 -3.79 -5.21 -2.03
CA VAL A 133 -3.83 -4.14 -3.04
C VAL A 133 -3.89 -2.81 -2.33
N LYS A 134 -3.13 -1.83 -2.82
CA LYS A 134 -3.06 -0.48 -2.28
C LYS A 134 -3.43 0.57 -3.33
N SER A 135 -4.13 1.61 -2.90
CA SER A 135 -4.57 2.75 -3.72
C SER A 135 -3.47 3.76 -4.05
N VAL A 136 -2.40 3.82 -3.25
CA VAL A 136 -1.26 4.74 -3.42
C VAL A 136 0.07 3.98 -3.49
N ARG A 137 1.09 4.63 -4.04
CA ARG A 137 2.44 4.08 -4.16
C ARG A 137 2.96 3.62 -2.80
N MET A 138 3.70 2.52 -2.79
CA MET A 138 4.29 2.01 -1.56
C MET A 138 5.37 2.97 -1.05
N CYS A 139 5.36 3.27 0.25
CA CYS A 139 6.42 4.09 0.83
C CYS A 139 7.66 3.24 1.14
N GLY A 140 8.84 3.88 1.18
CA GLY A 140 10.11 3.17 1.43
C GLY A 140 10.14 2.44 2.77
N TYR A 141 9.49 2.99 3.81
CA TYR A 141 9.38 2.34 5.11
C TYR A 141 8.58 1.03 5.03
N CYS A 142 7.35 1.07 4.49
CA CYS A 142 6.53 -0.14 4.38
C CYS A 142 7.19 -1.17 3.45
N HIS A 143 7.87 -0.70 2.40
CA HIS A 143 8.62 -1.56 1.50
C HIS A 143 9.73 -2.31 2.26
N TYR A 144 10.53 -1.58 3.05
CA TYR A 144 11.56 -2.16 3.90
C TYR A 144 10.95 -3.11 4.96
N ALA A 145 9.88 -2.70 5.63
CA ALA A 145 9.21 -3.50 6.65
C ALA A 145 8.71 -4.83 6.07
N CYS A 146 8.08 -4.82 4.89
CA CYS A 146 7.64 -6.05 4.23
C CYS A 146 8.82 -6.95 3.81
N LYS A 147 9.95 -6.38 3.37
CA LYS A 147 11.18 -7.15 3.14
C LYS A 147 11.61 -7.85 4.43
N LEU A 148 11.74 -7.11 5.53
CA LEU A 148 12.18 -7.69 6.80
C LEU A 148 11.19 -8.75 7.30
N MET A 149 9.89 -8.46 7.28
CA MET A 149 8.85 -9.42 7.68
C MET A 149 8.96 -10.74 6.92
N SER A 150 9.24 -10.69 5.61
CA SER A 150 9.36 -11.89 4.78
C SER A 150 10.47 -12.86 5.21
N THR A 151 11.37 -12.49 6.12
CA THR A 151 12.40 -13.39 6.66
C THR A 151 11.92 -14.24 7.86
N PHE A 152 10.85 -13.83 8.55
CA PHE A 152 10.44 -14.48 9.81
C PHE A 152 8.96 -14.87 9.89
N ILE A 153 8.09 -14.38 9.00
CA ILE A 153 6.66 -14.76 9.00
C ILE A 153 6.36 -16.08 8.28
N ASP A 154 7.37 -16.71 7.68
CA ASP A 154 7.28 -17.95 6.89
C ASP A 154 6.17 -17.92 5.81
N ARG A 155 6.00 -16.75 5.19
CA ARG A 155 5.01 -16.49 4.15
C ARG A 155 5.53 -15.45 3.19
N GLU A 156 5.16 -15.59 1.92
CA GLU A 156 5.35 -14.53 0.92
C GLU A 156 4.32 -13.41 1.14
N ILE A 157 4.75 -12.15 0.97
CA ILE A 157 3.85 -10.99 0.93
C ILE A 157 3.85 -10.45 -0.50
N VAL A 158 2.68 -10.26 -1.07
CA VAL A 158 2.49 -9.63 -2.38
C VAL A 158 1.66 -8.37 -2.20
N ILE A 159 2.24 -7.23 -2.57
CA ILE A 159 1.55 -5.94 -2.52
C ILE A 159 1.48 -5.37 -3.93
N LYS A 160 0.27 -5.20 -4.45
CA LYS A 160 0.01 -4.49 -5.70
C LYS A 160 -0.25 -3.03 -5.34
N ASP A 161 0.66 -2.13 -5.70
CA ASP A 161 0.40 -0.69 -5.63
C ASP A 161 -0.05 -0.16 -7.02
N PRO A 162 -0.29 1.14 -7.21
CA PRO A 162 -0.70 1.66 -8.51
C PRO A 162 0.36 1.52 -9.61
N CYS A 163 1.63 1.46 -9.25
CA CYS A 163 2.76 1.47 -10.17
C CYS A 163 3.21 0.07 -10.55
N ILE A 164 3.39 -0.82 -9.55
CA ILE A 164 4.03 -2.13 -9.72
C ILE A 164 3.50 -3.17 -8.72
N PHE A 165 3.93 -4.42 -8.92
CA PHE A 165 3.80 -5.48 -7.94
C PHE A 165 5.10 -5.62 -7.16
N HIS A 166 4.96 -5.59 -5.83
CA HIS A 166 6.01 -5.92 -4.89
C HIS A 166 5.78 -7.35 -4.41
N HIS A 167 6.74 -8.23 -4.68
CA HIS A 167 6.74 -9.60 -4.16
C HIS A 167 7.89 -9.73 -3.17
N PHE A 168 7.54 -9.84 -1.89
CA PHE A 168 8.47 -9.93 -0.78
C PHE A 168 8.67 -11.39 -0.37
N ARG A 169 9.94 -11.80 -0.37
CA ARG A 169 10.36 -13.15 0.00
C ARG A 169 11.82 -13.12 0.45
N ASP A 170 12.13 -13.81 1.55
CA ASP A 170 13.49 -14.02 2.05
C ASP A 170 14.32 -12.72 2.15
N GLY A 171 13.69 -11.63 2.61
CA GLY A 171 14.35 -10.33 2.78
C GLY A 171 14.44 -9.48 1.51
N LYS A 172 13.90 -9.93 0.39
CA LYS A 172 14.03 -9.30 -0.93
C LYS A 172 12.68 -8.92 -1.51
N CYS A 173 12.68 -7.92 -2.38
CA CYS A 173 11.51 -7.54 -3.18
C CYS A 173 11.80 -7.70 -4.67
N SER A 174 10.82 -8.18 -5.44
CA SER A 174 10.88 -8.27 -6.91
C SER A 174 11.15 -6.93 -7.62
N CYS A 175 10.81 -5.80 -7.01
CA CYS A 175 11.00 -4.47 -7.59
C CYS A 175 12.46 -3.99 -7.57
N ARG A 176 13.39 -4.74 -6.93
CA ARG A 176 14.80 -4.38 -6.78
C ARG A 176 14.99 -2.97 -6.25
N ASP A 177 14.22 -2.61 -5.24
CA ASP A 177 14.31 -1.32 -4.56
C ASP A 177 13.91 -0.10 -5.42
N ALA A 178 13.14 -0.32 -6.49
CA ALA A 178 12.57 0.75 -7.33
C ALA A 178 11.17 1.21 -6.87
N TRP A 179 10.89 1.16 -5.56
CA TRP A 179 9.56 1.40 -4.99
C TRP A 179 9.01 2.78 -5.27
#